data_AF-A0A1Q9PY14-F1
#
_entry.id   AF-A0A1Q9PY14-F1
#
_cell.length_a   1.000
_cell.length_b   1.000
_cell.length_c   1.000
_cell.angle_alpha   90.00
_cell.angle_beta   90.00
_cell.angle_gamma   90.00
#
_symmetry.space_group_name_H-M   'P 1'
#
loop_
_entity.id
_entity.type
_entity.pdbx_description
1 polymer ?
#
loop_
_entity_poly.entity_id
_entity_poly.type
_entity_poly.pdbx_seq_one_letter_code
_entity_poly.pdbx_strand_id
1 'polypeptide(L)'
;MKVVLTKEQAEAIEYWLNTYTGGKEELIKIQITDAEWVDECESLNAITLDTLIRALYVGFEIEPSPEEKMVQIYKDAQRFYKKYIAEASGTFHAGQLEGIQITLDLFNIKIKGVNC
;
A
#
# COMPACT_ATOMS: atom_id res chain seq x y z
N MET A 1 -6.08 -6.06 14.99
CA MET A 1 -6.09 -5.84 13.52
C MET A 1 -4.76 -5.21 13.13
N LYS A 2 -4.12 -5.70 12.07
CA LYS A 2 -2.90 -5.10 11.52
C LYS A 2 -3.14 -3.63 11.18
N VAL A 3 -2.11 -2.82 11.29
CA VAL A 3 -2.14 -1.42 10.84
C VAL A 3 -1.70 -1.33 9.38
N VAL A 4 -2.14 -0.27 8.69
CA VAL A 4 -1.62 0.05 7.36
C VAL A 4 -0.53 1.08 7.51
N LEU A 5 0.64 0.82 6.94
CA LEU A 5 1.77 1.74 6.90
C LEU A 5 2.02 2.20 5.47
N THR A 6 2.61 3.38 5.33
CA THR A 6 3.26 3.75 4.06
C THR A 6 4.48 2.85 3.83
N LYS A 7 4.93 2.76 2.58
CA LYS A 7 6.11 1.97 2.23
C LYS A 7 7.34 2.49 2.98
N GLU A 8 7.49 3.81 3.05
CA GLU A 8 8.59 4.51 3.69
C GLU A 8 8.62 4.25 5.21
N GLN A 9 7.45 4.15 5.86
CA GLN A 9 7.36 3.79 7.28
C GLN A 9 7.74 2.32 7.52
N ALA A 10 7.29 1.41 6.66
CA ALA A 10 7.65 0.00 6.76
C ALA A 10 9.17 -0.19 6.58
N GLU A 11 9.76 0.44 5.57
CA GLU A 11 11.20 0.41 5.29
C GLU A 11 12.01 1.02 6.44
N ALA A 12 11.57 2.14 7.03
CA ALA A 12 12.23 2.74 8.18
C ALA A 12 12.22 1.84 9.42
N ILE A 13 11.09 1.18 9.72
CA ILE A 13 10.99 0.20 10.81
C ILE A 13 11.96 -0.97 10.57
N GLU A 14 11.97 -1.51 9.35
CA GLU A 14 12.85 -2.63 8.99
C GLU A 14 14.33 -2.23 9.05
N TYR A 15 14.67 -1.06 8.50
CA TYR A 15 16.02 -0.51 8.56
C TYR A 15 16.49 -0.38 10.01
N TRP A 16 15.67 0.23 10.87
CA TRP A 16 16.03 0.40 12.28
C TRP A 16 16.26 -0.95 12.96
N LEU A 17 15.35 -1.91 12.76
CA LEU A 17 15.43 -3.24 13.39
C LEU A 17 16.63 -4.07 12.92
N ASN A 18 17.12 -3.82 11.71
CA ASN A 18 18.29 -4.49 11.14
C ASN A 18 19.61 -3.79 11.47
N THR A 19 19.60 -2.47 11.67
CA THR A 19 20.80 -1.68 11.94
C THR A 19 21.12 -1.58 13.43
N TYR A 20 20.12 -1.50 14.31
CA TYR A 20 20.30 -1.26 15.74
C TYR A 20 19.97 -2.49 16.60
N THR A 21 20.74 -2.70 17.67
CA THR A 21 20.64 -3.89 18.54
C THR A 21 19.53 -3.81 19.59
N GLY A 22 18.89 -2.65 19.77
CA GLY A 22 17.89 -2.44 20.81
C GLY A 22 16.53 -3.10 20.56
N GLY A 23 16.25 -3.54 19.33
CA GLY A 23 15.00 -4.19 18.95
C GLY A 23 13.75 -3.34 19.17
N LYS A 24 12.57 -3.97 19.12
CA LYS A 24 11.27 -3.29 19.13
C LYS A 24 11.06 -2.37 20.35
N GLU A 25 11.53 -2.78 21.51
CA GLU A 25 11.35 -2.03 22.77
C GLU A 25 12.12 -0.71 22.76
N GLU A 26 13.36 -0.72 22.26
CA GLU A 26 14.17 0.49 22.21
C GLU A 26 13.66 1.48 21.16
N LEU A 27 13.21 0.98 20.00
CA LEU A 27 12.53 1.79 18.99
C LEU A 27 11.32 2.54 19.59
N ILE A 28 10.49 1.83 20.37
CA ILE A 28 9.34 2.44 21.07
C ILE A 28 9.80 3.49 22.09
N LYS A 29 10.85 3.22 22.87
CA LYS A 29 11.37 4.20 23.83
C LYS A 29 11.82 5.48 23.13
N ILE A 30 12.57 5.37 22.04
CA ILE A 30 13.05 6.51 21.26
C ILE A 30 11.87 7.32 20.73
N GLN A 31 10.85 6.65 20.18
CA GLN A 31 9.62 7.31 19.72
C GLN A 31 8.91 8.08 20.84
N ILE A 32 8.89 7.55 22.07
CA ILE A 32 8.26 8.21 23.22
C ILE A 32 9.05 9.44 23.67
N THR A 33 10.38 9.42 23.53
CA THR A 33 11.23 10.53 23.97
C THR A 33 11.22 11.75 23.03
N ASP A 34 10.31 11.78 22.03
CA ASP A 34 10.22 12.83 21.00
C ASP A 34 11.57 13.09 20.30
N ALA A 35 12.36 12.04 20.12
CA ALA A 35 13.56 12.13 19.30
C ALA A 35 13.13 12.35 17.84
N GLU A 36 13.69 13.39 17.22
CA GLU A 36 13.48 13.63 15.80
C GLU A 36 14.25 12.59 14.99
N TRP A 37 13.53 11.79 14.22
CA TRP A 37 14.14 10.84 13.30
C TRP A 37 14.67 11.55 12.07
N VAL A 38 15.81 11.09 11.56
CA VAL A 38 16.47 11.62 10.37
C VAL A 38 16.79 10.49 9.39
N ASP A 39 17.20 10.87 8.19
CA ASP A 39 17.68 9.97 7.14
C ASP A 39 16.69 8.82 6.87
N GLU A 40 17.15 7.57 6.86
CA GLU A 40 16.31 6.40 6.57
C GLU A 40 15.17 6.19 7.59
N CYS A 41 15.17 6.91 8.71
CA CYS A 41 14.14 6.85 9.74
C CYS A 41 13.18 8.04 9.74
N GLU A 42 13.37 9.06 8.87
CA GLU A 42 12.57 10.31 8.90
C GLU A 42 11.05 10.06 8.86
N SER A 43 10.61 9.02 8.13
CA SER A 43 9.19 8.66 8.00
C SER A 43 8.53 8.25 9.33
N LEU A 44 9.32 7.88 10.35
CA LEU A 44 8.85 7.55 11.70
C LEU A 44 8.39 8.80 12.47
N ASN A 45 8.76 10.01 12.08
CA ASN A 45 8.21 11.22 12.70
C ASN A 45 6.70 11.37 12.47
N ALA A 46 6.19 10.80 11.37
CA ALA A 46 4.77 10.85 11.02
C ALA A 46 3.96 9.67 11.58
N ILE A 47 4.59 8.70 12.26
CA ILE A 47 3.88 7.55 12.84
C ILE A 47 3.38 7.88 14.24
N THR A 48 2.12 7.54 14.53
CA THR A 48 1.62 7.63 15.91
C THR A 48 2.18 6.49 16.75
N LEU A 49 2.36 6.73 18.05
CA LEU A 49 2.85 5.72 18.98
C LEU A 49 1.98 4.44 18.97
N ASP A 50 0.65 4.57 18.96
CA ASP A 50 -0.26 3.41 18.85
C ASP A 50 -0.01 2.60 17.57
N THR A 51 0.16 3.31 16.43
CA THR A 51 0.40 2.66 15.14
C THR A 51 1.73 1.92 15.15
N LEU A 52 2.79 2.52 15.68
CA LEU A 52 4.10 1.89 15.79
C LEU A 52 4.05 0.63 16.67
N ILE A 53 3.46 0.71 17.87
CA ILE A 53 3.34 -0.44 18.78
C ILE A 53 2.57 -1.58 18.10
N ARG A 54 1.46 -1.27 17.44
CA ARG A 54 0.67 -2.28 16.72
C ARG A 54 1.42 -2.88 15.54
N ALA A 55 2.13 -2.06 14.76
CA ALA A 55 2.97 -2.55 13.67
C ALA A 55 4.02 -3.55 14.16
N LEU A 56 4.69 -3.25 15.28
CA LEU A 56 5.76 -4.07 15.83
C LEU A 56 5.29 -5.39 16.46
N TYR A 57 4.13 -5.41 17.13
CA TYR A 57 3.66 -6.59 17.89
C TYR A 57 2.51 -7.36 17.23
N VAL A 58 1.66 -6.70 16.46
CA VAL A 58 0.53 -7.33 15.75
C VAL A 58 0.85 -7.54 14.27
N GLY A 59 1.72 -6.69 13.71
CA GLY A 59 2.08 -6.66 12.30
C GLY A 59 1.36 -5.55 11.54
N PHE A 60 1.84 -5.32 10.31
CA PHE A 60 1.32 -4.30 9.41
C PHE A 60 1.09 -4.84 7.99
N GLU A 61 0.36 -4.05 7.21
CA GLU A 61 0.25 -4.16 5.76
C GLU A 61 0.76 -2.85 5.15
N ILE A 62 1.35 -2.91 3.97
CA ILE A 62 1.82 -1.72 3.26
C ILE A 62 0.64 -1.18 2.45
N GLU A 63 0.45 0.13 2.46
CA GLU A 63 -0.53 0.78 1.60
C GLU A 63 -0.26 0.43 0.14
N PRO A 64 -1.25 -0.11 -0.60
CA PRO A 64 -1.03 -0.52 -1.98
C PRO A 64 -0.67 0.68 -2.86
N SER A 65 0.27 0.45 -3.78
CA SER A 65 0.67 1.48 -4.74
C SER A 65 -0.52 1.87 -5.63
N PRO A 66 -0.48 3.04 -6.30
CA PRO A 66 -1.48 3.40 -7.31
C PRO A 66 -1.68 2.30 -8.37
N GLU A 67 -0.61 1.65 -8.81
CA GLU A 67 -0.65 0.54 -9.77
C GLU A 67 -1.32 -0.70 -9.19
N GLU A 68 -1.03 -1.07 -7.94
CA GLU A 68 -1.68 -2.20 -7.27
C GLU A 68 -3.18 -1.95 -7.04
N LYS A 69 -3.54 -0.72 -6.66
CA LYS A 69 -4.93 -0.26 -6.59
C LYS A 69 -5.61 -0.39 -7.97
N MET A 70 -4.92 -0.01 -9.04
CA MET A 70 -5.42 -0.15 -10.41
C MET A 70 -5.61 -1.62 -10.83
N VAL A 71 -4.68 -2.51 -10.48
CA VAL A 71 -4.84 -3.96 -10.71
C VAL A 71 -6.10 -4.48 -10.02
N GLN A 72 -6.35 -4.05 -8.79
CA GLN A 72 -7.52 -4.48 -8.03
C GLN A 72 -8.82 -3.99 -8.69
N ILE A 73 -8.91 -2.70 -9.04
CA ILE A 73 -10.07 -2.13 -9.74
C ILE A 73 -10.32 -2.86 -11.07
N TYR A 74 -9.27 -3.13 -11.84
CA TYR A 74 -9.39 -3.82 -13.11
C TYR A 74 -9.90 -5.26 -12.93
N LYS A 75 -9.36 -6.00 -11.96
CA LYS A 75 -9.83 -7.37 -11.65
C LYS A 75 -11.29 -7.39 -11.19
N ASP A 76 -11.70 -6.41 -10.38
CA ASP A 76 -13.09 -6.31 -9.94
C ASP A 76 -14.01 -5.99 -11.11
N ALA A 77 -13.65 -5.05 -11.98
CA ALA A 77 -14.39 -4.77 -13.21
C ALA A 77 -14.48 -6.01 -14.11
N GLN A 78 -13.40 -6.77 -14.28
CA GLN A 78 -13.42 -8.03 -15.05
C GLN A 78 -14.37 -9.06 -14.43
N ARG A 79 -14.33 -9.21 -13.11
CA ARG A 79 -15.20 -10.13 -12.38
C ARG A 79 -16.66 -9.75 -12.55
N PHE A 80 -17.01 -8.47 -12.40
CA PHE A 80 -18.38 -8.01 -12.53
C PHE A 80 -18.87 -8.05 -13.98
N TYR A 81 -18.02 -7.70 -14.94
CA TYR A 81 -18.34 -7.87 -16.37
C TYR A 81 -18.72 -9.32 -16.67
N LYS A 82 -17.91 -10.29 -16.24
CA LYS A 82 -18.21 -11.72 -16.42
C LYS A 82 -19.50 -12.14 -15.72
N LYS A 83 -19.78 -11.59 -14.53
CA LYS A 83 -20.97 -11.92 -13.75
C LYS A 83 -22.26 -11.39 -14.38
N TYR A 84 -22.22 -10.22 -15.00
CA TYR A 84 -23.41 -9.50 -15.47
C TYR A 84 -23.43 -9.24 -16.98
N ILE A 85 -22.75 -10.10 -17.76
CA ILE A 85 -22.53 -9.88 -19.21
C ILE A 85 -23.81 -9.68 -20.03
N ALA A 86 -24.94 -10.26 -19.60
CA ALA A 86 -26.24 -10.15 -20.25
C ALA A 86 -27.10 -8.97 -19.76
N GLU A 87 -26.58 -8.18 -18.82
CA GLU A 87 -27.27 -7.06 -18.20
C GLU A 87 -26.60 -5.72 -18.57
N ALA A 88 -27.33 -4.61 -18.44
CA ALA A 88 -26.78 -3.27 -18.68
C ALA A 88 -25.56 -2.95 -17.79
N SER A 89 -25.50 -3.56 -16.59
CA SER A 89 -24.34 -3.51 -15.69
C SER A 89 -23.09 -4.15 -16.31
N GLY A 90 -23.23 -5.17 -17.16
CA GLY A 90 -22.13 -5.73 -17.96
C GLY A 90 -21.50 -4.67 -18.87
N THR A 91 -22.30 -3.91 -19.60
CA THR A 91 -21.80 -2.83 -20.47
C THR A 91 -21.05 -1.75 -19.68
N PHE A 92 -21.53 -1.40 -18.48
CA PHE A 92 -20.82 -0.47 -17.59
C PHE A 92 -19.42 -0.97 -17.24
N HIS A 93 -19.29 -2.23 -16.81
CA HIS A 93 -17.98 -2.81 -16.47
C HIS A 93 -17.07 -3.00 -17.68
N ALA A 94 -17.63 -3.29 -18.87
CA ALA A 94 -16.86 -3.31 -20.11
C ALA A 94 -16.24 -1.93 -20.40
N GLY A 95 -17.01 -0.86 -20.26
CA GLY A 95 -16.51 0.52 -20.41
C GLY A 95 -15.43 0.88 -19.38
N GLN A 96 -15.54 0.39 -18.14
CA GLN A 96 -14.48 0.57 -17.13
C GLN A 96 -13.16 -0.10 -17.55
N LEU A 97 -13.24 -1.34 -18.07
CA LEU A 97 -12.06 -2.07 -18.55
C LEU A 97 -11.39 -1.35 -19.72
N GLU A 98 -12.19 -0.92 -20.69
CA GLU A 98 -11.72 -0.18 -21.87
C GLU A 98 -11.09 1.17 -21.47
N GLY A 99 -11.76 1.94 -20.60
CA GLY A 99 -11.24 3.22 -20.12
C GLY A 99 -9.90 3.08 -19.40
N ILE A 100 -9.73 2.04 -18.57
CA ILE A 100 -8.45 1.73 -17.92
C ILE A 100 -7.37 1.42 -18.96
N GLN A 101 -7.66 0.56 -19.94
CA GLN A 101 -6.69 0.19 -20.98
C GLN A 101 -6.28 1.39 -21.83
N ILE A 102 -7.24 2.18 -22.32
CA ILE A 102 -6.97 3.39 -23.11
C ILE A 102 -6.11 4.37 -22.33
N THR A 103 -6.42 4.58 -21.05
CA THR A 103 -5.66 5.51 -20.20
C THR A 103 -4.22 5.03 -20.01
N LEU A 104 -4.01 3.74 -19.74
CA LEU A 104 -2.67 3.19 -19.58
C LEU A 104 -1.86 3.25 -20.88
N ASP A 105 -2.49 2.98 -22.03
CA ASP A 105 -1.83 3.08 -23.32
C ASP A 105 -1.52 4.55 -23.69
N LEU A 106 -2.41 5.49 -23.36
CA LEU A 106 -2.19 6.94 -23.55
C LEU A 106 -0.96 7.45 -22.78
N PHE A 107 -0.78 7.00 -21.54
CA PHE A 107 0.36 7.37 -20.70
C PHE A 107 1.59 6.47 -20.90
N ASN A 108 1.51 5.48 -21.80
CA ASN A 108 2.57 4.48 -22.02
C ASN A 108 2.99 3.75 -20.73
N ILE A 109 2.02 3.43 -19.87
CA ILE A 109 2.21 2.69 -18.62
C ILE A 109 1.84 1.21 -18.84
N LYS A 110 2.71 0.30 -18.39
CA LYS A 110 2.46 -1.15 -18.43
C LYS A 110 2.34 -1.71 -17.01
N ILE A 111 1.19 -2.33 -16.73
CA ILE A 111 0.88 -2.88 -15.40
C ILE A 111 0.64 -4.39 -15.48
N LYS A 112 1.45 -5.09 -14.67
CA LYS A 112 1.23 -6.41 -14.05
C LYS A 112 -0.17 -7.02 -14.12
N GLY A 113 -0.59 -7.70 -15.19
CA GLY A 113 -1.91 -8.36 -15.22
C GLY A 113 -3.11 -7.43 -15.48
N VAL A 114 -2.85 -6.26 -16.08
CA VAL A 114 -3.85 -5.39 -16.70
C VAL A 114 -3.66 -5.35 -18.22
N ASN A 115 -2.51 -4.83 -18.69
CA ASN A 115 -2.20 -4.59 -20.10
C ASN A 115 -0.76 -5.03 -20.50
N CYS A 116 -0.18 -5.97 -19.76
CA CYS A 116 1.15 -6.55 -20.00
C CYS A 116 1.10 -8.08 -20.09
#